data_AF-A0A6G3DHR8-F1
#
_entry.id   AF-A0A6G3DHR8-F1
#
_cell.length_a   1.000
_cell.length_b   1.000
_cell.length_c   1.000
_cell.angle_alpha   90.00
_cell.angle_beta   90.00
_cell.angle_gamma   90.00
#
_symmetry.space_group_name_H-M   'P 1'
#
loop_
_entity.id
_entity.type
_entity.pdbx_description
1 polymer ?
#
loop_
_entity_poly.entity_id
_entity_poly.type
_entity_poly.pdbx_seq_one_letter_code
_entity_poly.pdbx_strand_id
1 'polypeptide(L)'
;MTRRPTSGHPRRMARFRHTVTLAPVPRRWLESCVAALHDLAEDTDVEGARLRLPDGRPVPGLVLVRGRHLGPGAQYRPVRDRDGEPDADQCLTVVSWDRRRETALEVVTLDGDPARPARLVCALGLTSAERPREAWLSATLRSSGGKRAEYLGGTGR
;
A
#
# COMPACT_ATOMS: atom_id res chain seq x y z
N MET A 1 26.09 28.19 41.69
CA MET A 1 25.50 26.91 41.19
C MET A 1 24.95 27.15 39.78
N THR A 2 25.70 26.78 38.76
CA THR A 2 25.34 26.96 37.34
C THR A 2 24.67 25.70 36.81
N ARG A 3 23.36 25.78 36.55
CA ARG A 3 22.59 24.70 35.91
C ARG A 3 22.91 24.69 34.40
N ARG A 4 23.49 23.59 33.91
CA ARG A 4 23.66 23.32 32.48
C ARG A 4 22.28 23.16 31.80
N PRO A 5 22.04 23.75 30.62
CA PRO A 5 20.87 23.40 29.82
C PRO A 5 21.07 21.99 29.24
N THR A 6 20.07 21.14 29.42
CA THR A 6 19.97 19.84 28.76
C THR A 6 19.85 20.07 27.25
N SER A 7 20.93 19.79 26.52
CA SER A 7 20.94 19.78 25.06
C SER A 7 20.09 18.60 24.56
N GLY A 8 18.78 18.80 24.49
CA GLY A 8 17.91 17.94 23.69
C GLY A 8 18.34 18.05 22.24
N HIS A 9 19.09 17.07 21.75
CA HIS A 9 19.43 17.00 20.33
C HIS A 9 18.12 16.95 19.53
N PRO A 10 17.85 17.92 18.63
CA PRO A 10 16.72 17.80 17.73
C PRO A 10 16.95 16.51 16.92
N ARG A 11 15.95 15.61 16.90
CA ARG A 11 15.95 14.46 15.99
C ARG A 11 16.09 15.02 14.58
N ARG A 12 17.30 15.01 14.03
CA ARG A 12 17.55 15.38 12.64
C ARG A 12 16.88 14.32 11.77
N MET A 13 15.75 14.69 11.19
CA MET A 13 15.09 13.91 10.15
C MET A 13 15.78 14.23 8.82
N ALA A 14 16.30 13.21 8.16
CA ALA A 14 16.72 13.34 6.77
C ALA A 14 15.46 13.31 5.89
N ARG A 15 15.26 14.35 5.06
CA ARG A 15 14.18 14.38 4.06
C ARG A 15 14.79 14.09 2.70
N PHE A 16 14.42 12.95 2.12
CA PHE A 16 14.77 12.61 0.75
C PHE A 16 13.66 13.09 -0.18
N ARG A 17 14.01 13.82 -1.24
CA ARG A 17 13.07 14.21 -2.31
C ARG A 17 13.62 13.66 -3.62
N HIS A 18 12.86 12.76 -4.23
CA HIS A 18 13.17 12.22 -5.54
C HIS A 18 11.95 12.42 -6.44
N THR A 19 12.21 12.85 -7.67
CA THR A 19 11.18 13.06 -8.69
C THR A 19 11.46 12.09 -9.82
N VAL A 20 10.50 11.20 -10.08
CA VAL A 20 10.54 10.26 -11.20
C VAL A 20 9.68 10.83 -12.31
N THR A 21 10.25 11.02 -13.49
CA THR A 21 9.47 11.37 -14.69
C THR A 21 8.98 10.07 -15.32
N LEU A 22 7.67 9.90 -15.41
CA LEU A 22 7.04 8.78 -16.07
C LEU A 22 6.78 9.11 -17.54
N ALA A 23 6.78 8.10 -18.41
CA ALA A 23 6.35 8.27 -19.79
C ALA A 23 4.86 8.65 -19.81
N PRO A 24 4.45 9.66 -20.61
CA PRO A 24 3.06 10.05 -20.70
C PRO A 24 2.23 8.91 -21.33
N VAL A 25 1.11 8.59 -20.70
CA VAL A 25 0.13 7.62 -21.22
C VAL A 25 -1.12 8.35 -21.72
N PRO A 26 -1.81 7.85 -22.77
CA PRO A 26 -3.05 8.47 -23.22
C PRO A 26 -4.11 8.48 -22.10
N ARG A 27 -4.72 9.65 -21.88
CA ARG A 27 -5.72 9.85 -20.81
C ARG A 27 -6.83 8.79 -20.79
N ARG A 28 -7.45 8.56 -21.96
CA ARG A 28 -8.53 7.58 -22.14
C ARG A 28 -8.09 6.15 -21.81
N TRP A 29 -6.84 5.82 -22.11
CA TRP A 29 -6.30 4.49 -21.83
C TRP A 29 -6.15 4.29 -20.32
N LEU A 30 -5.64 5.31 -19.60
CA LEU A 30 -5.55 5.27 -18.15
C LEU A 30 -6.94 5.16 -17.50
N GLU A 31 -7.92 5.95 -17.95
CA GLU A 31 -9.32 5.86 -17.49
C GLU A 31 -9.88 4.45 -17.67
N SER A 32 -9.76 3.88 -18.86
CA SER A 32 -10.24 2.52 -19.13
C SER A 32 -9.50 1.46 -18.32
N CYS A 33 -8.19 1.60 -18.12
CA CYS A 33 -7.39 0.67 -17.32
C CYS A 33 -7.82 0.69 -15.85
N VAL A 34 -7.95 1.87 -15.25
CA VAL A 34 -8.39 2.02 -13.85
C VAL A 34 -9.81 1.50 -13.66
N ALA A 35 -10.73 1.82 -14.58
CA ALA A 35 -12.09 1.31 -14.55
C ALA A 35 -12.12 -0.23 -14.62
N ALA A 36 -11.38 -0.83 -15.55
CA ALA A 36 -11.31 -2.28 -15.70
C ALA A 36 -10.72 -2.98 -14.46
N LEU A 37 -9.72 -2.37 -13.81
CA LEU A 37 -9.18 -2.91 -12.55
C LEU A 37 -10.20 -2.84 -11.41
N HIS A 38 -10.99 -1.76 -11.34
CA HIS A 38 -12.08 -1.63 -10.37
C HIS A 38 -13.21 -2.62 -10.63
N ASP A 39 -13.64 -2.78 -11.89
CA ASP A 39 -14.65 -3.76 -12.29
C ASP A 39 -14.19 -5.17 -11.91
N LEU A 40 -12.96 -5.55 -12.27
CA LEU A 40 -12.41 -6.85 -11.92
C LEU A 40 -12.37 -7.09 -10.40
N ALA A 41 -11.96 -6.09 -9.62
CA ALA A 41 -11.91 -6.21 -8.17
C ALA A 41 -13.32 -6.36 -7.57
N GLU A 42 -14.30 -5.61 -8.06
CA GLU A 42 -15.67 -5.61 -7.55
C GLU A 42 -16.48 -6.83 -7.97
N ASP A 43 -16.21 -7.38 -9.16
CA ASP A 43 -16.82 -8.63 -9.64
C ASP A 43 -16.17 -9.88 -9.02
N THR A 44 -15.11 -9.71 -8.23
CA THR A 44 -14.48 -10.81 -7.49
C THR A 44 -15.37 -11.25 -6.33
N ASP A 45 -15.67 -12.54 -6.27
CA ASP A 45 -16.42 -13.15 -5.17
C ASP A 45 -15.50 -13.69 -4.06
N VAL A 46 -16.04 -13.88 -2.87
CA VAL A 46 -15.32 -14.41 -1.71
C VAL A 46 -15.88 -15.74 -1.28
N GLU A 47 -15.05 -16.78 -1.39
CA GLU A 47 -15.33 -18.13 -0.92
C GLU A 47 -14.43 -18.44 0.29
N GLY A 48 -14.98 -18.22 1.49
CA GLY A 48 -14.20 -18.29 2.73
C GLY A 48 -13.15 -17.19 2.79
N ALA A 49 -11.86 -17.55 2.72
CA ALA A 49 -10.73 -16.60 2.65
C ALA A 49 -10.22 -16.39 1.21
N ARG A 50 -10.70 -17.16 0.23
CA ARG A 50 -10.20 -17.14 -1.14
C ARG A 50 -11.03 -16.18 -1.98
N LEU A 51 -10.35 -15.47 -2.88
CA LEU A 51 -10.95 -14.61 -3.87
C LEU A 51 -11.15 -15.39 -5.17
N ARG A 52 -12.31 -15.21 -5.81
CA ARG A 52 -12.68 -15.87 -7.07
C ARG A 52 -12.94 -14.82 -8.13
N LEU A 53 -12.27 -14.96 -9.26
CA LEU A 53 -12.57 -14.19 -10.46
C LEU A 53 -14.02 -14.48 -10.92
N PRO A 54 -14.61 -13.61 -11.76
CA PRO A 54 -15.99 -13.78 -12.24
C PRO A 54 -16.23 -15.09 -13.00
N ASP A 55 -15.18 -15.69 -13.55
CA ASP A 55 -15.21 -16.98 -14.23
C ASP A 55 -15.03 -18.19 -13.28
N GLY A 56 -15.02 -17.96 -11.96
CA GLY A 56 -14.87 -18.97 -10.93
C GLY A 56 -13.42 -19.41 -10.65
N ARG A 57 -12.43 -18.92 -11.43
CA ARG A 57 -11.03 -19.23 -11.16
C ARG A 57 -10.55 -18.52 -9.89
N PRO A 58 -9.69 -19.13 -9.07
CA PRO A 58 -9.12 -18.45 -7.91
C PRO A 58 -8.24 -17.29 -8.36
N VAL A 59 -8.33 -16.15 -7.66
CA VAL A 59 -7.35 -15.08 -7.78
C VAL A 59 -6.02 -15.60 -7.20
N PRO A 60 -4.94 -15.62 -7.99
CA PRO A 60 -3.67 -16.17 -7.53
C PRO A 60 -3.02 -15.24 -6.50
N GLY A 61 -2.35 -15.84 -5.52
CA GLY A 61 -1.40 -15.14 -4.67
C GLY A 61 -2.00 -14.15 -3.66
N LEU A 62 -3.31 -14.16 -3.40
CA LEU A 62 -3.95 -13.17 -2.53
C LEU A 62 -5.16 -13.76 -1.80
N VAL A 63 -5.20 -13.63 -0.48
CA VAL A 63 -6.31 -14.12 0.37
C VAL A 63 -6.86 -13.00 1.23
N LEU A 64 -8.18 -13.00 1.45
CA LEU A 64 -8.84 -12.12 2.41
C LEU A 64 -8.74 -12.74 3.81
N VAL A 65 -8.04 -12.05 4.72
CA VAL A 65 -7.81 -12.54 6.08
C VAL A 65 -8.72 -11.88 7.12
N ARG A 66 -9.28 -10.71 6.82
CA ARG A 66 -10.17 -9.99 7.73
C ARG A 66 -11.08 -9.01 6.99
N GLY A 67 -12.28 -8.81 7.51
CA GLY A 67 -13.20 -7.79 7.03
C GLY A 67 -14.05 -8.26 5.86
N ARG A 68 -14.77 -7.32 5.25
CA ARG A 68 -15.61 -7.57 4.07
C ARG A 68 -14.82 -7.14 2.83
N HIS A 69 -14.83 -7.96 1.78
CA HIS A 69 -14.18 -7.65 0.49
C HIS A 69 -14.44 -6.20 0.05
N LEU A 70 -13.36 -5.48 -0.26
CA LEU A 70 -13.32 -4.06 -0.66
C LEU A 70 -13.94 -3.07 0.33
N GLY A 71 -14.43 -3.53 1.47
CA GLY A 71 -14.88 -2.67 2.55
C GLY A 71 -13.70 -1.98 3.23
N PRO A 72 -13.87 -0.74 3.71
CA PRO A 72 -12.89 -0.13 4.60
C PRO A 72 -12.54 -1.06 5.77
N GLY A 73 -11.24 -1.28 5.99
CA GLY A 73 -10.70 -2.21 6.98
C GLY A 73 -10.58 -3.67 6.52
N ALA A 74 -10.93 -3.99 5.26
CA ALA A 74 -10.61 -5.29 4.67
C ALA A 74 -9.09 -5.50 4.63
N GLN A 75 -8.62 -6.67 5.03
CA GLN A 75 -7.20 -7.01 5.05
C GLN A 75 -6.96 -8.24 4.20
N TYR A 76 -5.96 -8.12 3.33
CA TYR A 76 -5.51 -9.16 2.44
C TYR A 76 -4.04 -9.46 2.69
N ARG A 77 -3.66 -10.70 2.44
CA ARG A 77 -2.25 -11.12 2.51
C ARG A 77 -1.85 -11.80 1.21
N PRO A 78 -0.66 -11.50 0.68
CA PRO A 78 -0.13 -12.28 -0.41
C PRO A 78 0.14 -13.70 0.07
N VAL A 79 -0.04 -14.67 -0.81
CA VAL A 79 0.29 -16.08 -0.54
C VAL A 79 1.70 -16.34 -1.04
N ARG A 80 2.56 -16.95 -0.21
CA ARG A 80 3.93 -17.26 -0.58
C ARG A 80 3.95 -18.45 -1.54
N ASP A 81 4.65 -18.30 -2.67
CA ASP A 81 4.76 -19.38 -3.67
C ASP A 81 5.39 -20.66 -3.13
N ARG A 82 6.24 -20.55 -2.10
CA ARG A 82 7.04 -21.67 -1.58
C ARG A 82 6.22 -22.70 -0.80
N ASP A 83 5.23 -22.25 -0.02
CA ASP A 83 4.49 -23.05 0.95
C ASP A 83 2.98 -22.87 0.86
N GLY A 84 2.50 -21.93 0.02
CA GLY A 84 1.08 -21.68 -0.16
C GLY A 84 0.42 -21.01 1.05
N GLU A 85 1.21 -20.54 2.02
CA GLU A 85 0.71 -19.91 3.23
C GLU A 85 0.63 -18.38 3.08
N PRO A 86 -0.34 -17.72 3.75
CA PRO A 86 -0.43 -16.28 3.76
C PRO A 86 0.82 -15.66 4.40
N ASP A 87 1.44 -14.72 3.71
CA ASP A 87 2.61 -14.01 4.17
C ASP A 87 2.28 -13.14 5.38
N ALA A 88 2.71 -13.56 6.57
CA ALA A 88 2.49 -12.80 7.81
C ALA A 88 3.23 -11.45 7.82
N ASP A 89 4.26 -11.31 6.99
CA ASP A 89 5.11 -10.13 6.91
C ASP A 89 4.55 -9.07 5.96
N GLN A 90 3.50 -9.40 5.20
CA GLN A 90 2.84 -8.49 4.27
C GLN A 90 1.34 -8.41 4.53
N CYS A 91 0.81 -7.19 4.58
CA CYS A 91 -0.62 -6.95 4.75
C CYS A 91 -1.06 -5.78 3.89
N LEU A 92 -2.08 -5.98 3.06
CA LEU A 92 -2.76 -4.94 2.30
C LEU A 92 -4.10 -4.67 2.97
N THR A 93 -4.35 -3.41 3.35
CA THR A 93 -5.57 -2.96 3.99
C THR A 93 -6.30 -1.96 3.09
N VAL A 94 -7.59 -2.16 2.90
CA VAL A 94 -8.44 -1.17 2.23
C VAL A 94 -8.73 -0.03 3.20
N VAL A 95 -8.30 1.18 2.85
CA VAL A 95 -8.56 2.39 3.63
C VAL A 95 -9.88 3.02 3.17
N SER A 96 -10.04 3.19 1.86
CA SER A 96 -11.27 3.67 1.24
C SER A 96 -11.48 2.97 -0.10
N TRP A 97 -12.75 2.75 -0.44
CA TRP A 97 -13.16 2.17 -1.71
C TRP A 97 -14.46 2.85 -2.17
N ASP A 98 -14.32 3.94 -2.90
CA ASP A 98 -15.41 4.68 -3.53
C ASP A 98 -14.91 5.17 -4.90
N ARG A 99 -15.44 4.56 -5.97
CA ARG A 99 -15.06 4.88 -7.36
C ARG A 99 -15.16 6.36 -7.70
N ARG A 100 -16.09 7.09 -7.08
CA ARG A 100 -16.34 8.51 -7.38
C ARG A 100 -15.47 9.43 -6.57
N ARG A 101 -15.05 9.00 -5.38
CA ARG A 101 -14.33 9.86 -4.43
C ARG A 101 -12.88 9.44 -4.30
N GLU A 102 -12.64 8.24 -3.79
CA GLU A 102 -11.31 7.81 -3.42
C GLU A 102 -11.21 6.29 -3.37
N THR A 103 -10.14 5.79 -3.94
CA THR A 103 -9.63 4.44 -3.67
C THR A 103 -8.30 4.58 -2.97
N ALA A 104 -8.19 4.09 -1.74
CA ALA A 104 -6.95 4.14 -0.98
C ALA A 104 -6.65 2.80 -0.30
N LEU A 105 -5.40 2.40 -0.38
CA LEU A 105 -4.87 1.16 0.17
C LEU A 105 -3.66 1.48 1.06
N GLU A 106 -3.53 0.76 2.16
CA GLU A 106 -2.32 0.74 2.97
C GLU A 106 -1.65 -0.64 2.83
N VAL A 107 -0.37 -0.65 2.50
CA VAL A 107 0.47 -1.85 2.43
C VAL A 107 1.51 -1.76 3.52
N VAL A 108 1.55 -2.77 4.38
CA VAL A 108 2.58 -2.95 5.39
C VAL A 108 3.44 -4.12 4.98
N THR A 109 4.75 -3.90 4.89
CA THR A 109 5.76 -4.93 4.65
C THR A 109 6.76 -4.93 5.80
N LEU A 110 7.03 -6.10 6.36
CA LEU A 110 8.08 -6.37 7.31
C LEU A 110 9.22 -7.09 6.58
N ASP A 111 10.43 -6.55 6.70
CA ASP A 111 11.63 -7.26 6.31
C ASP A 111 12.05 -8.15 7.47
N GLY A 112 12.00 -9.46 7.22
CA GLY A 112 12.29 -10.51 8.17
C GLY A 112 13.78 -10.75 8.42
N ASP A 113 14.70 -10.00 7.80
CA ASP A 113 16.12 -10.11 8.13
C ASP A 113 16.35 -9.83 9.63
N PRO A 114 16.69 -10.85 10.44
CA PRO A 114 16.85 -10.68 11.89
C PRO A 114 18.04 -9.79 12.25
N ALA A 115 19.02 -9.63 11.35
CA ALA A 115 20.14 -8.72 11.55
C ALA A 115 19.75 -7.26 11.32
N ARG A 116 18.73 -7.00 10.48
CA ARG A 116 18.31 -5.66 10.08
C ARG A 116 16.80 -5.57 9.82
N PRO A 117 15.95 -5.81 10.82
CA PRO A 117 14.52 -5.76 10.59
C PRO A 117 14.10 -4.36 10.17
N ALA A 118 13.25 -4.32 9.15
CA ALA A 118 12.70 -3.10 8.61
C ALA A 118 11.18 -3.20 8.52
N ARG A 119 10.50 -2.09 8.71
CA ARG A 119 9.06 -1.97 8.51
C ARG A 119 8.78 -0.86 7.53
N LEU A 120 8.22 -1.21 6.40
CA LEU A 120 7.71 -0.30 5.39
C LEU A 120 6.20 -0.19 5.54
N VAL A 121 5.68 1.03 5.62
CA VAL A 121 4.25 1.34 5.53
C VAL A 121 4.06 2.23 4.32
N CYS A 122 3.33 1.76 3.33
CA CYS A 122 3.00 2.49 2.12
C CYS A 122 1.49 2.73 2.08
N ALA A 123 1.03 3.96 2.16
CA ALA A 123 -0.33 4.31 1.78
C ALA A 123 -0.31 4.86 0.36
N LEU A 124 -1.18 4.34 -0.49
CA LEU A 124 -1.35 4.79 -1.87
C LEU A 124 -2.82 5.00 -2.16
N GLY A 125 -3.12 5.95 -3.03
CA GLY A 125 -4.51 6.20 -3.39
C GLY A 125 -4.66 6.97 -4.68
N LEU A 126 -5.90 6.97 -5.13
CA LEU A 126 -6.36 7.60 -6.35
C LEU A 126 -7.58 8.46 -6.03
N THR A 127 -7.56 9.71 -6.46
CA THR A 127 -8.74 10.57 -6.43
C THR A 127 -9.63 10.24 -7.62
N SER A 128 -10.79 9.63 -7.34
CA SER A 128 -11.77 9.11 -8.29
C SER A 128 -11.22 8.07 -9.29
N ALA A 129 -11.69 6.83 -9.18
CA ALA A 129 -11.47 5.80 -10.18
C ALA A 129 -12.23 6.05 -11.50
N GLU A 130 -13.38 6.73 -11.45
CA GLU A 130 -14.14 7.10 -12.66
C GLU A 130 -13.43 8.20 -13.47
N ARG A 131 -12.72 9.11 -12.78
CA ARG A 131 -11.98 10.21 -13.41
C ARG A 131 -10.62 10.38 -12.73
N PRO A 132 -9.67 9.45 -12.94
CA PRO A 132 -8.37 9.45 -12.27
C PRO A 132 -7.56 10.67 -12.65
N ARG A 133 -7.43 11.66 -11.75
CA ARG A 133 -6.66 12.89 -12.04
C ARG A 133 -5.42 13.04 -11.19
N GLU A 134 -5.40 12.42 -10.03
CA GLU A 134 -4.32 12.53 -9.07
C GLU A 134 -4.18 11.20 -8.36
N ALA A 135 -2.96 10.71 -8.31
CA ALA A 135 -2.57 9.56 -7.52
C ALA A 135 -1.50 10.00 -6.52
N TRP A 136 -1.54 9.43 -5.33
CA TRP A 136 -0.58 9.75 -4.28
C TRP A 136 -0.02 8.47 -3.69
N LEU A 137 1.21 8.58 -3.19
CA LEU A 137 1.92 7.53 -2.50
C LEU A 137 2.67 8.16 -1.33
N SER A 138 2.48 7.63 -0.14
CA SER A 138 3.28 7.96 1.03
C SER A 138 3.84 6.68 1.60
N ALA A 139 5.13 6.68 1.91
CA ALA A 139 5.86 5.53 2.40
C ALA A 139 6.73 5.95 3.60
N THR A 140 6.66 5.18 4.67
CA THR A 140 7.51 5.33 5.85
C THR A 140 8.28 4.04 6.07
N LEU A 141 9.59 4.12 6.01
CA LEU A 141 10.50 3.04 6.31
C LEU A 141 11.11 3.24 7.70
N ARG A 142 11.02 2.22 8.55
CA ARG A 142 11.66 2.17 9.87
C ARG A 142 12.58 0.97 9.92
N SER A 143 13.89 1.19 10.01
CA SER A 143 14.88 0.13 10.25
C SER A 143 15.43 0.22 11.68
N SER A 144 15.71 -0.92 12.30
CA SER A 144 16.34 -0.97 13.64
C SER A 144 17.86 -0.81 13.56
N GLY A 145 18.48 -1.18 12.43
CA GLY A 145 19.91 -1.08 12.16
C GLY A 145 20.34 0.31 11.70
N GLY A 146 20.37 1.29 12.62
CA GLY A 146 21.04 2.58 12.39
C GLY A 146 20.13 3.79 12.18
N LYS A 147 19.55 4.30 13.27
CA LYS A 147 19.20 5.73 13.52
C LYS A 147 18.39 6.53 12.48
N ARG A 148 17.77 5.96 11.44
CA ARG A 148 17.00 6.74 10.46
C ARG A 148 15.66 6.09 10.13
N ALA A 149 14.58 6.79 10.48
CA ALA A 149 13.30 6.62 9.81
C ALA A 149 13.39 7.40 8.50
N GLU A 150 13.18 6.73 7.38
CA GLU A 150 13.17 7.36 6.07
C GLU A 150 11.73 7.53 5.62
N TYR A 151 11.44 8.74 5.14
CA TYR A 151 10.13 9.10 4.63
C TYR A 151 10.27 9.30 3.13
N LEU A 152 9.53 8.50 2.37
CA LEU A 152 9.45 8.57 0.93
C LEU A 152 8.01 8.93 0.58
N GLY A 153 7.79 10.09 -0.03
CA GLY A 153 6.45 10.52 -0.42
C GLY A 153 6.48 11.04 -1.84
N GLY A 154 5.43 10.71 -2.61
CA GLY A 154 5.26 11.11 -3.99
C GLY A 154 3.80 11.42 -4.28
N THR A 155 3.59 12.39 -5.15
CA THR A 155 2.27 12.71 -5.72
C THR A 155 2.44 12.76 -7.24
N GLY A 156 1.62 12.02 -7.96
CA GLY A 156 1.54 12.03 -9.42
C GLY A 156 0.24 12.67 -9.88
N ARG A 157 0.31 13.52 -10.90
CA ARG A 157 -0.82 14.19 -11.54
C ARG A 157 -0.76 13.96 -13.04
#